data_AF-A0AAQ1HST9-F1
#
_entry.id   AF-A0AAQ1HST9-F1
#
_cell.length_a   1.000
_cell.length_b   1.000
_cell.length_c   1.000
_cell.angle_alpha   90.00
_cell.angle_beta   90.00
_cell.angle_gamma   90.00
#
_symmetry.space_group_name_H-M   'P 1'
#
loop_
_entity.id
_entity.type
_entity.pdbx_description
1 polymer ?
#
loop_
_entity_poly.entity_id
_entity_poly.type
_entity_poly.pdbx_seq_one_letter_code
_entity_poly.pdbx_strand_id
1 'polypeptide(L)'
;MSGQYGNFKDYDGQDKAYLFTVPEDGQMMRLEIKGRLPLNSWKAIDMEIFDPEGNYLFSYSDELWAESGRDSEGEWREYKSRAYHDVHFPKKGQYSAYVSSSFGPNNSAKHFSYTFRIIPIKGNISFIDPLLWITGIIAGFSLIVILHRLGAKRENSELTYKPINTLSPKAMKAMETHIPAWPIALLFFVPVLVASLIAYSKGDNEHDWQVYSYHHFNINVDKQLREQSIGSAGFRSRGGSGGK
;
A
#
# COMPACT_ATOMS: atom_id res chain seq x y z
N MET A 1 8.90 -10.52 -4.56
CA MET A 1 8.11 -11.70 -4.96
C MET A 1 7.02 -11.22 -5.91
N SER A 2 7.18 -11.42 -7.21
CA SER A 2 6.10 -11.22 -8.18
C SER A 2 5.08 -12.34 -8.01
N GLY A 3 3.81 -12.02 -7.76
CA GLY A 3 2.76 -13.04 -7.74
C GLY A 3 2.74 -13.80 -9.04
N GLN A 4 2.75 -15.14 -8.96
CA GLN A 4 2.61 -15.99 -10.14
C GLN A 4 1.20 -15.84 -10.70
N TYR A 5 1.09 -15.59 -12.01
CA TYR A 5 -0.21 -15.56 -12.66
C TYR A 5 -0.76 -16.98 -12.77
N GLY A 6 -1.99 -17.19 -12.29
CA GLY A 6 -2.79 -18.36 -12.63
C GLY A 6 -3.43 -18.15 -14.00
N ASN A 7 -3.34 -19.14 -14.89
CA ASN A 7 -4.11 -19.14 -16.13
C ASN A 7 -5.48 -19.74 -15.85
N PHE A 8 -6.55 -19.02 -16.19
CA PHE A 8 -7.92 -19.49 -15.93
C PHE A 8 -8.19 -20.89 -16.50
N LYS A 9 -7.61 -21.25 -17.66
CA LYS A 9 -7.84 -22.57 -18.27
C LYS A 9 -7.47 -23.75 -17.36
N ASP A 10 -6.58 -23.51 -16.40
CA ASP A 10 -6.08 -24.55 -15.50
C ASP A 10 -6.91 -24.68 -14.21
N TYR A 11 -7.85 -23.76 -13.94
CA TYR A 11 -8.61 -23.68 -12.68
C TYR A 11 -10.12 -23.54 -12.88
N ASP A 12 -10.56 -22.93 -13.99
CA ASP A 12 -11.94 -22.57 -14.31
C ASP A 12 -12.88 -23.79 -14.33
N GLY A 13 -13.79 -23.85 -13.36
CA GLY A 13 -14.77 -24.93 -13.22
C GLY A 13 -14.15 -26.29 -12.90
N GLN A 14 -12.88 -26.31 -12.51
CA GLN A 14 -12.17 -27.49 -12.04
C GLN A 14 -12.16 -27.50 -10.51
N ASP A 15 -12.18 -28.68 -9.91
CA ASP A 15 -11.99 -28.85 -8.46
C ASP A 15 -10.50 -28.72 -8.09
N LYS A 16 -9.89 -27.61 -8.52
CA LYS A 16 -8.47 -27.33 -8.33
C LYS A 16 -8.31 -25.95 -7.69
N ALA A 17 -7.79 -25.96 -6.47
CA ALA A 17 -7.49 -24.74 -5.74
C ALA A 17 -6.25 -24.02 -6.29
N TYR A 18 -6.35 -22.69 -6.42
CA TYR A 18 -5.20 -21.80 -6.54
C TYR A 18 -4.72 -21.41 -5.14
N LEU A 19 -3.54 -21.90 -4.76
CA LEU A 19 -2.96 -21.62 -3.45
C LEU A 19 -2.21 -20.30 -3.46
N PHE A 20 -2.45 -19.46 -2.46
CA PHE A 20 -1.74 -18.20 -2.27
C PHE A 20 -1.40 -17.97 -0.80
N THR A 21 -0.33 -17.22 -0.55
CA THR A 21 0.14 -16.94 0.81
C THR A 21 -0.09 -15.49 1.16
N VAL A 22 -0.77 -15.27 2.28
CA VAL A 22 -0.87 -13.97 2.94
C VAL A 22 0.35 -13.82 3.85
N PRO A 23 1.25 -12.86 3.57
CA PRO A 23 2.54 -12.77 4.25
C PRO A 23 2.45 -12.30 5.70
N GLU A 24 1.49 -11.42 6.02
CA GLU A 24 1.41 -10.73 7.30
C GLU A 24 -0.04 -10.64 7.79
N ASP A 25 -0.21 -10.60 9.11
CA ASP A 25 -1.52 -10.35 9.73
C ASP A 25 -1.97 -8.94 9.35
N GLY A 26 -3.23 -8.80 8.94
CA GLY A 26 -3.79 -7.56 8.44
C GLY A 26 -3.34 -7.15 7.04
N GLN A 27 -2.71 -8.05 6.27
CA GLN A 27 -2.25 -7.69 4.93
C GLN A 27 -3.42 -7.47 3.96
N MET A 28 -3.42 -6.32 3.29
CA MET A 28 -4.26 -6.08 2.13
C MET A 28 -3.78 -6.91 0.93
N MET A 29 -4.68 -7.68 0.34
CA MET A 29 -4.47 -8.51 -0.83
C MET A 29 -5.33 -8.00 -1.99
N ARG A 30 -4.78 -7.99 -3.20
CA ARG A 30 -5.48 -7.68 -4.44
C ARG A 30 -5.73 -8.96 -5.22
N LEU A 31 -7.01 -9.24 -5.46
CA LEU A 31 -7.48 -10.23 -6.42
C LEU A 31 -7.61 -9.51 -7.75
N GLU A 32 -6.80 -9.85 -8.75
CA GLU A 32 -6.80 -9.17 -10.04
C GLU A 32 -7.06 -10.16 -11.17
N ILE A 33 -7.96 -9.78 -12.08
CA ILE A 33 -8.31 -10.50 -13.29
C ILE A 33 -7.92 -9.64 -14.49
N LYS A 34 -7.26 -10.25 -15.48
CA LYS A 34 -6.92 -9.63 -16.76
C LYS A 34 -7.24 -10.54 -17.93
N GLY A 35 -7.83 -9.98 -18.95
CA GLY A 35 -7.92 -10.59 -20.26
C GLY A 35 -8.71 -9.73 -21.23
N ARG A 36 -8.53 -10.00 -22.53
CA ARG A 36 -9.21 -9.26 -23.59
C ARG A 36 -10.25 -10.16 -24.24
N LEU A 37 -11.49 -9.69 -24.29
CA LEU A 37 -12.62 -10.36 -24.93
C LEU A 37 -12.77 -9.95 -26.39
N PRO A 38 -13.33 -10.83 -27.26
CA PRO A 38 -13.81 -10.41 -28.57
C PRO A 38 -15.00 -9.45 -28.42
N LEU A 39 -15.20 -8.58 -29.42
CA LEU A 39 -16.32 -7.64 -29.39
C LEU A 39 -17.67 -8.34 -29.23
N ASN A 40 -18.60 -7.65 -28.55
CA ASN A 40 -19.94 -8.12 -28.23
C ASN A 40 -19.93 -9.44 -27.46
N SER A 41 -19.09 -9.50 -26.42
CA SER A 41 -19.04 -10.63 -25.51
C SER A 41 -18.73 -10.20 -24.08
N TRP A 42 -19.21 -11.00 -23.14
CA TRP A 42 -18.97 -10.83 -21.72
C TRP A 42 -18.56 -12.16 -21.10
N LYS A 43 -17.79 -12.08 -20.00
CA LYS A 43 -17.38 -13.21 -19.17
C LYS A 43 -17.47 -12.78 -17.71
N ALA A 44 -18.36 -13.41 -16.96
CA ALA A 44 -18.46 -13.25 -15.51
C ALA A 44 -17.56 -14.28 -14.84
N ILE A 45 -16.86 -13.84 -13.80
CA ILE A 45 -15.85 -14.63 -13.10
C ILE A 45 -16.15 -14.57 -11.63
N ASP A 46 -16.21 -15.74 -11.02
CA ASP A 46 -16.43 -15.94 -9.59
C ASP A 46 -15.18 -16.56 -8.97
N MET A 47 -14.72 -15.97 -7.86
CA MET A 47 -13.61 -16.46 -7.07
C MET A 47 -14.07 -16.70 -5.63
N GLU A 48 -14.07 -17.94 -5.19
CA GLU A 48 -14.40 -18.35 -3.83
C GLU A 48 -13.14 -18.53 -3.02
N ILE A 49 -13.05 -17.89 -1.86
CA ILE A 49 -11.87 -17.88 -1.00
C ILE A 49 -12.12 -18.70 0.25
N PHE A 50 -11.15 -19.54 0.61
CA PHE A 50 -11.19 -20.44 1.76
C PHE A 50 -9.97 -20.24 2.64
N ASP A 51 -10.16 -20.44 3.95
CA ASP A 51 -9.10 -20.38 4.95
C ASP A 51 -8.19 -21.64 4.91
N PRO A 52 -7.07 -21.65 5.66
CA PRO A 52 -6.17 -22.81 5.72
C PRO A 52 -6.85 -24.10 6.22
N GLU A 53 -7.92 -23.97 7.00
CA GLU A 53 -8.72 -25.07 7.54
C GLU A 53 -9.80 -25.57 6.55
N GLY A 54 -9.94 -24.91 5.38
CA GLY A 54 -10.91 -25.25 4.35
C GLY A 54 -12.32 -24.69 4.57
N ASN A 55 -12.50 -23.74 5.50
CA ASN A 55 -13.76 -23.05 5.68
C ASN A 55 -13.91 -21.95 4.62
N TYR A 56 -15.10 -21.88 4.03
CA TYR A 56 -15.45 -20.82 3.11
C TYR A 56 -15.44 -19.46 3.84
N LEU A 57 -14.80 -18.47 3.22
CA LEU A 57 -14.74 -17.10 3.72
C LEU A 57 -15.73 -16.24 2.96
N PHE A 58 -15.44 -15.94 1.69
CA PHE A 58 -16.24 -15.06 0.84
C PHE A 58 -16.04 -15.40 -0.63
N SER A 59 -16.97 -14.94 -1.47
CA SER A 59 -16.84 -14.95 -2.92
C SER A 59 -16.68 -13.53 -3.45
N TYR A 60 -15.88 -13.40 -4.52
CA TYR A 60 -15.76 -12.18 -5.31
C TYR A 60 -16.20 -12.48 -6.73
N SER A 61 -17.16 -11.72 -7.22
CA SER A 61 -17.70 -11.84 -8.58
C SER A 61 -17.51 -10.52 -9.34
N ASP A 62 -16.92 -10.58 -10.53
CA ASP A 62 -16.88 -9.44 -11.45
C ASP A 62 -16.82 -9.93 -12.90
N GLU A 63 -17.10 -9.02 -13.82
CA GLU A 63 -17.19 -9.29 -15.24
C GLU A 63 -16.10 -8.57 -16.04
N LEU A 64 -15.66 -9.25 -17.09
CA LEU A 64 -14.99 -8.64 -18.23
C LEU A 64 -16.01 -8.55 -19.36
N TRP A 65 -15.98 -7.48 -20.15
CA TRP A 65 -16.84 -7.33 -21.32
C TRP A 65 -16.15 -6.53 -22.42
N ALA A 66 -16.64 -6.71 -23.64
CA ALA A 66 -16.26 -5.91 -24.79
C ALA A 66 -17.51 -5.64 -25.63
N GLU A 67 -17.76 -4.38 -25.95
CA GLU A 67 -18.95 -3.92 -26.67
C GLU A 67 -18.55 -3.04 -27.86
N SER A 68 -19.41 -3.03 -28.86
CA SER A 68 -19.28 -2.14 -30.01
C SER A 68 -20.65 -1.73 -30.51
N GLY A 69 -20.74 -0.53 -31.06
CA GLY A 69 -21.96 0.00 -31.63
C GLY A 69 -21.68 1.13 -32.60
N ARG A 70 -22.75 1.78 -33.03
CA ARG A 70 -22.71 2.94 -33.92
C ARG A 70 -23.72 3.97 -33.45
N ASP A 71 -23.26 5.20 -33.27
CA ASP A 71 -24.10 6.35 -32.93
C ASP A 71 -23.86 7.49 -33.93
N SER A 72 -24.37 8.68 -33.60
CA SER A 72 -24.20 9.89 -34.42
C SER A 72 -22.77 10.39 -34.52
N GLU A 73 -21.87 9.95 -33.63
CA GLU A 73 -20.45 10.32 -33.62
C GLU A 73 -19.58 9.30 -34.38
N GLY A 74 -20.10 8.09 -34.63
CA GLY A 74 -19.47 7.10 -35.49
C GLY A 74 -19.56 5.70 -34.91
N GLU A 75 -18.62 4.84 -35.33
CA GLU A 75 -18.46 3.52 -34.71
C GLU A 75 -17.70 3.66 -33.40
N TRP A 76 -18.23 3.05 -32.33
CA TRP A 76 -17.59 3.03 -31.02
C TRP A 76 -17.27 1.60 -30.58
N ARG A 77 -16.25 1.47 -29.72
CA ARG A 77 -15.79 0.20 -29.14
C ARG A 77 -15.33 0.43 -27.71
N GLU A 78 -15.84 -0.38 -26.79
CA GLU A 78 -15.51 -0.29 -25.37
C GLU A 78 -15.08 -1.66 -24.81
N TYR A 79 -14.22 -1.63 -23.79
CA TYR A 79 -13.65 -2.83 -23.20
C TYR A 79 -13.47 -2.68 -21.69
N LYS A 80 -13.98 -3.64 -20.94
CA LYS A 80 -13.56 -3.93 -19.56
C LYS A 80 -12.62 -5.13 -19.58
N SER A 81 -11.32 -4.87 -19.69
CA SER A 81 -10.27 -5.90 -19.83
C SER A 81 -9.51 -6.21 -18.53
N ARG A 82 -9.82 -5.48 -17.46
CA ARG A 82 -9.26 -5.66 -16.12
C ARG A 82 -10.36 -5.48 -15.09
N ALA A 83 -10.37 -6.37 -14.10
CA ALA A 83 -11.16 -6.27 -12.89
C ALA A 83 -10.23 -6.52 -11.69
N TYR A 84 -10.47 -5.86 -10.56
CA TYR A 84 -9.71 -6.12 -9.35
C TYR A 84 -10.52 -5.81 -8.10
N HIS A 85 -10.15 -6.49 -7.01
CA HIS A 85 -10.76 -6.32 -5.71
C HIS A 85 -9.71 -6.39 -4.61
N ASP A 86 -9.75 -5.43 -3.70
CA ASP A 86 -8.78 -5.31 -2.63
C ASP A 86 -9.45 -5.76 -1.33
N VAL A 87 -8.87 -6.73 -0.62
CA VAL A 87 -9.42 -7.31 0.62
C VAL A 87 -8.35 -7.40 1.69
N HIS A 88 -8.70 -7.00 2.90
CA HIS A 88 -7.91 -7.13 4.11
C HIS A 88 -8.04 -8.54 4.67
N PHE A 89 -6.91 -9.24 4.82
CA PHE A 89 -6.86 -10.57 5.44
C PHE A 89 -6.41 -10.42 6.90
N PRO A 90 -7.22 -10.86 7.89
CA PRO A 90 -6.92 -10.63 9.30
C PRO A 90 -5.72 -11.45 9.80
N LYS A 91 -5.46 -12.62 9.19
CA LYS A 91 -4.37 -13.53 9.59
C LYS A 91 -3.49 -13.90 8.40
N LYS A 92 -2.18 -13.95 8.63
CA LYS A 92 -1.22 -14.57 7.71
C LYS A 92 -1.49 -16.06 7.60
N GLY A 93 -1.15 -16.64 6.45
CA GLY A 93 -1.39 -18.07 6.22
C GLY A 93 -1.45 -18.42 4.74
N GLN A 94 -1.64 -19.71 4.47
CA GLN A 94 -1.90 -20.21 3.12
C GLN A 94 -3.40 -20.35 2.92
N TYR A 95 -3.92 -19.64 1.94
CA TYR A 95 -5.33 -19.65 1.58
C TYR A 95 -5.50 -20.30 0.21
N SER A 96 -6.71 -20.74 -0.10
CA SER A 96 -7.07 -21.29 -1.40
C SER A 96 -8.18 -20.48 -2.05
N ALA A 97 -8.06 -20.33 -3.36
CA ALA A 97 -9.11 -19.75 -4.21
C ALA A 97 -9.59 -20.78 -5.22
N TYR A 98 -10.91 -20.96 -5.32
CA TYR A 98 -11.56 -21.69 -6.40
C TYR A 98 -12.12 -20.69 -7.38
N VAL A 99 -11.95 -20.97 -8.67
CA VAL A 99 -12.27 -20.03 -9.72
C VAL A 99 -13.24 -20.68 -10.69
N SER A 100 -14.36 -20.02 -10.94
CA SER A 100 -15.33 -20.45 -11.93
C SER A 100 -15.71 -19.26 -12.81
N SER A 101 -16.24 -19.56 -13.99
CA SER A 101 -16.68 -18.52 -14.90
C SER A 101 -17.87 -18.94 -15.72
N SER A 102 -18.66 -17.93 -16.09
CA SER A 102 -19.74 -18.05 -17.05
C SER A 102 -19.51 -17.05 -18.19
N PHE A 103 -20.02 -17.36 -19.37
CA PHE A 103 -19.83 -16.53 -20.56
C PHE A 103 -21.15 -16.30 -21.27
N GLY A 104 -21.23 -15.15 -21.93
CA GLY A 104 -22.37 -14.79 -22.76
C GLY A 104 -22.54 -15.67 -23.99
N PRO A 105 -23.62 -15.49 -24.77
CA PRO A 105 -24.02 -16.37 -25.88
C PRO A 105 -22.96 -16.53 -26.99
N ASN A 106 -21.94 -15.67 -27.02
CA ASN A 106 -20.84 -15.78 -27.96
C ASN A 106 -19.77 -16.78 -27.48
N ASN A 107 -19.81 -18.01 -28.01
CA ASN A 107 -18.85 -19.07 -27.73
C ASN A 107 -17.38 -18.70 -28.01
N SER A 108 -17.12 -17.62 -28.77
CA SER A 108 -15.77 -17.11 -29.03
C SER A 108 -15.03 -16.75 -27.73
N ALA A 109 -15.76 -16.30 -26.69
CA ALA A 109 -15.19 -15.96 -25.38
C ALA A 109 -14.62 -17.18 -24.63
N LYS A 110 -15.05 -18.41 -24.97
CA LYS A 110 -14.59 -19.65 -24.33
C LYS A 110 -13.10 -19.96 -24.58
N HIS A 111 -12.57 -19.53 -25.72
CA HIS A 111 -11.22 -19.93 -26.15
C HIS A 111 -10.11 -18.95 -25.71
N PHE A 112 -10.47 -17.76 -25.25
CA PHE A 112 -9.50 -16.74 -24.83
C PHE A 112 -8.84 -17.14 -23.51
N SER A 113 -7.53 -16.90 -23.42
CA SER A 113 -6.77 -17.09 -22.18
C SER A 113 -6.89 -15.85 -21.31
N TYR A 114 -7.41 -16.05 -20.10
CA TYR A 114 -7.46 -15.03 -19.06
C TYR A 114 -6.42 -15.39 -18.02
N THR A 115 -5.93 -14.37 -17.32
CA THR A 115 -5.01 -14.55 -16.21
C THR A 115 -5.61 -13.91 -14.98
N PHE A 116 -5.45 -14.57 -13.84
CA PHE A 116 -5.71 -13.97 -12.54
C PHE A 116 -4.44 -14.04 -11.70
N ARG A 117 -4.39 -13.20 -10.67
CA ARG A 117 -3.39 -13.30 -9.61
C ARG A 117 -3.94 -12.74 -8.32
N ILE A 118 -3.45 -13.27 -7.21
CA ILE A 118 -3.73 -12.77 -5.87
C ILE A 118 -2.39 -12.30 -5.30
N ILE A 119 -2.27 -11.00 -5.01
CA ILE A 119 -1.00 -10.38 -4.62
C ILE A 119 -1.15 -9.47 -3.41
N PRO A 120 -0.15 -9.42 -2.50
CA PRO A 120 -0.16 -8.43 -1.43
C PRO A 120 0.01 -7.02 -2.00
N ILE A 121 -0.83 -6.09 -1.56
CA ILE A 121 -0.68 -4.66 -1.83
C ILE A 121 0.39 -4.14 -0.89
N LYS A 122 1.58 -3.87 -1.44
CA LYS A 122 2.63 -3.19 -0.69
C LYS A 122 2.39 -1.69 -0.79
N GLY A 123 2.35 -1.02 0.36
CA GLY A 123 2.33 0.43 0.41
C GLY A 123 3.51 1.01 -0.36
N ASN A 124 3.29 2.12 -1.07
CA ASN A 124 4.34 2.74 -1.86
C ASN A 124 5.31 3.53 -0.96
N ILE A 125 6.32 2.84 -0.43
CA ILE A 125 7.40 3.44 0.37
C ILE A 125 8.25 4.42 -0.45
N SER A 126 8.14 4.44 -1.80
CA SER A 126 8.93 5.35 -2.64
C SER A 126 8.70 6.83 -2.33
N PHE A 127 7.57 7.18 -1.71
CA PHE A 127 7.31 8.54 -1.23
C PHE A 127 8.13 8.92 0.01
N ILE A 128 8.55 7.93 0.81
CA ILE A 128 9.32 8.10 2.05
C ILE A 128 10.84 8.13 1.76
N ASP A 129 11.29 7.48 0.68
CA ASP A 129 12.70 7.47 0.27
C ASP A 129 13.38 8.86 0.20
N PRO A 130 12.81 9.90 -0.45
CA PRO A 130 13.43 11.22 -0.46
C PRO A 130 13.50 11.86 0.93
N LEU A 131 12.52 11.59 1.80
CA LEU A 131 12.53 12.07 3.19
C LEU A 131 13.68 11.44 3.99
N LEU A 132 13.93 10.14 3.79
CA LEU A 132 15.06 9.42 4.40
C LEU A 132 16.41 9.97 3.94
N TRP A 133 16.56 10.31 2.66
CA TRP A 133 17.79 10.92 2.15
C TRP A 133 18.05 12.32 2.73
N ILE A 134 17.02 13.18 2.77
CA ILE A 134 17.13 14.53 3.33
C ILE A 134 17.51 14.45 4.82
N THR A 135 16.88 13.56 5.57
CA THR A 135 17.20 13.35 6.98
C THR A 135 18.63 12.79 7.15
N GLY A 136 19.05 11.83 6.33
CA GLY A 136 20.43 11.32 6.33
C GLY A 136 21.49 12.42 6.11
N ILE A 137 21.25 13.34 5.17
CA ILE A 137 22.17 14.46 4.90
C ILE A 137 22.26 15.40 6.11
N ILE A 138 21.12 15.78 6.69
CA ILE A 138 21.08 16.69 7.85
C ILE A 138 21.76 16.03 9.07
N ALA A 139 21.53 14.72 9.28
CA ALA A 139 22.21 13.95 10.32
C ALA A 139 23.73 13.98 10.12
N GLY A 140 24.21 13.78 8.88
CA GLY A 140 25.63 13.85 8.54
C GLY A 140 26.25 15.22 8.87
N PHE A 141 25.59 16.32 8.48
CA PHE A 141 26.05 17.66 8.84
C PHE A 141 26.08 17.89 10.36
N SER A 142 25.06 17.45 11.08
CA SER A 142 25.02 17.56 12.55
C SER A 142 26.16 16.79 13.21
N LEU A 143 26.49 15.61 12.70
CA LEU A 143 27.60 14.79 13.17
C LEU A 143 28.95 15.47 12.93
N ILE A 144 29.15 16.06 11.75
CA ILE A 144 30.36 16.83 11.44
C ILE A 144 30.55 18.00 12.41
N VAL A 145 29.47 18.75 12.70
CA VAL A 145 29.52 19.86 13.67
C VAL A 145 29.88 19.37 15.07
N ILE A 146 29.30 18.24 15.50
CA ILE A 146 29.59 17.63 16.81
C ILE A 146 31.06 17.17 16.88
N LEU A 147 31.55 16.47 15.86
CA LEU A 147 32.93 15.99 15.80
C LEU A 147 33.94 17.13 15.76
N HIS A 148 33.66 18.18 14.96
CA HIS A 148 34.50 19.38 14.92
C HIS A 148 34.55 20.07 16.29
N ARG A 149 33.42 20.15 17.00
CA ARG A 149 33.35 20.76 18.33
C ARG A 149 34.05 19.92 19.42
N LEU A 150 33.97 18.60 19.32
CA LEU A 150 34.69 17.67 20.21
C LEU A 150 36.21 17.71 19.94
N GLY A 151 36.62 17.77 18.67
CA GLY A 151 38.02 17.95 18.27
C GLY A 151 38.59 19.27 18.78
N ALA A 152 37.87 20.39 18.59
CA ALA A 152 38.27 21.69 19.09
C ALA A 152 38.37 21.75 20.63
N LYS A 153 37.53 21.00 21.36
CA LYS A 153 37.68 20.87 22.82
C LYS A 153 38.92 20.08 23.22
N ARG A 154 39.35 19.12 22.40
CA ARG A 154 40.55 18.30 22.65
C ARG A 154 41.83 19.08 22.35
N GLU A 155 41.85 19.88 21.30
CA GLU A 155 43.00 20.73 20.94
C GLU A 155 43.20 21.89 21.95
N ASN A 156 42.13 22.46 22.49
CA ASN A 156 42.19 23.47 23.56
C ASN A 156 42.51 22.90 24.96
N SER A 157 42.78 21.59 25.09
CA SER A 157 43.16 20.97 26.38
C SER A 157 44.67 21.01 26.67
N GLU A 158 45.50 21.39 25.70
CA GLU A 158 46.90 21.78 25.94
C GLU A 158 46.97 23.23 26.44
N LEU A 159 46.61 23.42 27.71
CA LEU A 159 46.67 24.71 28.41
C LEU A 159 48.14 25.13 28.61
N THR A 160 48.70 25.91 27.67
CA THR A 160 49.85 26.76 27.97
C THR A 160 49.33 28.00 28.72
N TYR A 161 49.54 28.05 30.04
CA TYR A 161 49.11 29.16 30.88
C TYR A 161 49.79 30.47 30.44
N LYS A 162 49.02 31.40 29.89
CA LYS A 162 49.40 32.81 29.76
C LYS A 162 48.53 33.62 30.75
N PRO A 163 49.13 34.39 31.66
CA PRO A 163 48.36 35.18 32.62
C PRO A 163 47.47 36.19 31.88
N ILE A 164 46.21 36.24 32.27
CA ILE A 164 45.15 37.05 31.68
C ILE A 164 45.31 38.51 32.12
N ASN A 165 45.61 39.41 31.19
CA ASN A 165 45.24 40.81 31.35
C ASN A 165 43.76 40.95 30.97
N THR A 166 42.98 41.49 31.90
CA THR A 166 41.52 41.78 31.87
C THR A 166 40.82 41.59 30.52
N LEU A 167 39.89 40.62 30.46
CA LEU A 167 39.03 40.44 29.27
C LEU A 167 38.25 41.72 28.97
N SER A 168 38.29 42.15 27.70
CA SER A 168 37.46 43.27 27.25
C SER A 168 35.97 42.95 27.41
N PRO A 169 35.11 43.94 27.74
CA PRO A 169 33.68 43.72 27.95
C PRO A 169 32.94 43.14 26.73
N LYS A 170 33.49 43.31 25.52
CA LYS A 170 33.02 42.66 24.30
C LYS A 170 33.22 41.14 24.31
N ALA A 171 34.34 40.66 24.85
CA ALA A 171 34.66 39.24 24.93
C ALA A 171 33.79 38.52 25.98
N MET A 172 33.47 39.19 27.08
CA MET A 172 32.51 38.67 28.08
C MET A 172 31.11 38.54 27.49
N LYS A 173 30.64 39.54 26.74
CA LYS A 173 29.30 39.53 26.11
C LYS A 173 29.16 38.45 25.02
N ALA A 174 30.25 38.10 24.34
CA ALA A 174 30.29 37.01 23.35
C ALA A 174 30.29 35.60 23.98
N MET A 175 30.82 35.46 25.20
CA MET A 175 30.75 34.23 25.99
C MET A 175 29.35 33.96 26.56
N GLU A 176 28.57 35.02 26.81
CA GLU A 176 27.22 34.93 27.38
C GLU A 176 26.16 34.48 26.35
N THR A 177 26.40 34.70 25.05
CA THR A 177 25.56 34.21 23.96
C THR A 177 25.82 32.74 23.63
N HIS A 178 25.73 31.86 24.63
CA HIS A 178 25.78 30.42 24.43
C HIS A 178 24.39 29.92 24.01
N ILE A 179 24.12 29.88 22.70
CA ILE A 179 22.94 29.18 22.19
C ILE A 179 23.16 27.69 22.47
N PRO A 180 22.36 27.05 23.34
CA PRO A 180 22.54 25.65 23.64
C PRO A 180 22.22 24.83 22.38
N ALA A 181 23.00 23.78 22.10
CA ALA A 181 22.85 23.00 20.86
C ALA A 181 21.70 21.98 20.90
N TRP A 182 21.12 21.73 22.09
CA TRP A 182 20.04 20.75 22.29
C TRP A 182 18.71 21.07 21.58
N PRO A 183 18.29 22.35 21.38
CA PRO A 183 17.06 22.65 20.63
C PRO A 183 17.21 22.31 19.15
N ILE A 184 18.39 22.51 18.56
CA ILE A 184 18.69 22.15 17.17
C ILE A 184 18.70 20.63 17.00
N ALA A 185 19.25 19.90 17.98
CA ALA A 185 19.21 18.45 17.99
C ALA A 185 17.76 17.92 18.12
N LEU A 186 16.94 18.50 19.00
CA LEU A 186 15.53 18.09 19.14
C LEU A 186 14.71 18.37 17.88
N LEU A 187 14.93 19.49 17.20
CA LEU A 187 14.25 19.83 15.95
C LEU A 187 14.53 18.81 14.84
N PHE A 188 15.66 18.10 14.92
CA PHE A 188 16.01 17.03 14.00
C PHE A 188 15.54 15.64 14.47
N PHE A 189 15.77 15.28 15.73
CA PHE A 189 15.44 13.95 16.24
C PHE A 189 13.95 13.72 16.41
N VAL A 190 13.16 14.75 16.75
CA VAL A 190 11.72 14.60 16.99
C VAL A 190 10.97 14.26 15.68
N PRO A 191 11.16 14.97 14.55
CA PRO A 191 10.48 14.61 13.31
C PRO A 191 10.94 13.26 12.74
N VAL A 192 12.21 12.91 12.89
CA VAL A 192 12.74 11.60 12.44
C VAL A 192 12.16 10.47 13.29
N LEU A 193 12.06 10.64 14.60
CA LEU A 193 11.46 9.65 15.49
C LEU A 193 9.96 9.52 15.20
N VAL A 194 9.25 10.63 15.00
CA VAL A 194 7.83 10.61 14.61
C VAL A 194 7.62 9.95 13.25
N ALA A 195 8.41 10.29 12.22
CA ALA A 195 8.31 9.67 10.90
C ALA A 195 8.68 8.17 10.94
N SER A 196 9.67 7.79 11.75
CA SER A 196 10.03 6.39 11.97
C SER A 196 8.91 5.65 12.69
N LEU A 197 8.31 6.24 13.72
CA LEU A 197 7.14 5.67 14.40
C LEU A 197 5.95 5.56 13.47
N ILE A 198 5.72 6.52 12.56
CA ILE A 198 4.64 6.44 11.56
C ILE A 198 4.94 5.35 10.51
N ALA A 199 6.19 5.23 10.06
CA ALA A 199 6.61 4.20 9.12
C ALA A 199 6.57 2.78 9.74
N TYR A 200 6.87 2.66 11.03
CA TYR A 200 6.73 1.43 11.80
C TYR A 200 5.29 1.17 12.27
N SER A 201 4.48 2.22 12.44
CA SER A 201 3.06 2.06 12.70
C SER A 201 2.45 1.50 11.43
N LYS A 202 2.16 0.21 11.46
CA LYS A 202 1.20 -0.41 10.57
C LYS A 202 -0.18 0.15 10.91
N GLY A 203 -0.38 1.41 10.54
CA GLY A 203 -1.57 2.18 10.83
C GLY A 203 -2.72 1.77 9.92
N ASP A 204 -3.12 0.50 9.97
CA ASP A 204 -4.51 0.13 9.70
C ASP A 204 -5.31 0.45 10.97
N ASN A 205 -5.30 1.71 11.38
CA ASN A 205 -6.29 2.17 12.34
C ASN A 205 -7.65 2.08 11.64
N GLU A 206 -8.63 1.51 12.33
CA GLU A 206 -10.00 1.47 11.84
C GLU A 206 -10.41 2.88 11.40
N HIS A 207 -10.64 3.07 10.10
CA HIS A 207 -11.26 4.30 9.64
C HIS A 207 -12.66 4.34 10.24
N ASP A 208 -12.87 5.26 11.19
CA ASP A 208 -14.19 5.63 11.64
C ASP A 208 -14.94 6.25 10.45
N TRP A 209 -15.76 5.43 9.82
CA TRP A 209 -16.50 5.83 8.62
C TRP A 209 -17.51 6.95 8.92
N GLN A 210 -17.91 7.16 10.18
CA GLN A 210 -18.71 8.33 10.57
C GLN A 210 -17.87 9.60 10.40
N VAL A 211 -16.64 9.60 10.91
CA VAL A 211 -15.72 10.74 10.75
C VAL A 211 -15.32 10.96 9.28
N TYR A 212 -15.07 9.88 8.54
CA TYR A 212 -14.76 9.97 7.11
C TYR A 212 -15.93 10.56 6.30
N SER A 213 -17.18 10.19 6.63
CA SER A 213 -18.39 10.68 5.97
C SER A 213 -18.64 12.18 6.18
N TYR A 214 -18.21 12.75 7.31
CA TYR A 214 -18.32 14.19 7.55
C TYR A 214 -17.46 15.02 6.59
N HIS A 215 -16.39 14.44 6.03
CA HIS A 215 -15.46 15.12 5.13
C HIS A 215 -15.58 14.70 3.65
N HIS A 216 -16.35 13.66 3.34
CA HIS A 216 -16.53 13.16 1.98
C HIS A 216 -18.01 13.09 1.62
N PHE A 217 -18.44 13.96 0.70
CA PHE A 217 -19.83 14.06 0.24
C PHE A 217 -20.29 12.88 -0.63
N ASN A 218 -19.36 12.03 -1.09
CA ASN A 218 -19.66 10.85 -1.88
C ASN A 218 -19.08 9.61 -1.20
N ILE A 219 -19.96 8.75 -0.72
CA ILE A 219 -19.62 7.40 -0.25
C ILE A 219 -20.06 6.43 -1.35
N ASN A 220 -19.10 5.79 -2.01
CA ASN A 220 -19.40 4.73 -2.97
C ASN A 220 -19.66 3.45 -2.19
N VAL A 221 -20.87 2.92 -2.26
CA VAL A 221 -21.24 1.64 -1.67
C VAL A 221 -21.00 0.56 -2.73
N ASP A 222 -20.09 -0.37 -2.45
CA ASP A 222 -19.79 -1.48 -3.35
C ASP A 222 -20.96 -2.46 -3.38
N LYS A 223 -21.65 -2.52 -4.52
CA LYS A 223 -22.72 -3.48 -4.79
C LYS A 223 -22.20 -4.92 -5.02
N GLN A 224 -20.88 -5.11 -5.04
CA GLN A 224 -20.20 -6.37 -5.42
C GLN A 224 -20.10 -7.40 -4.28
N LEU A 225 -20.46 -7.04 -3.05
CA LEU A 225 -20.52 -7.98 -1.93
C LEU A 225 -21.93 -8.58 -1.84
N ARG A 226 -22.16 -9.76 -2.40
CA ARG A 226 -23.44 -10.46 -2.19
C ARG A 226 -23.40 -11.60 -1.18
N GLU A 227 -22.24 -12.17 -0.85
CA GLU A 227 -22.23 -13.44 -0.09
C GLU A 227 -21.04 -13.48 0.90
N GLN A 228 -21.18 -12.79 2.02
CA GLN A 228 -20.29 -12.91 3.17
C GLN A 228 -20.78 -14.05 4.07
N SER A 229 -19.95 -15.07 4.32
CA SER A 229 -20.28 -16.10 5.32
C SER A 229 -19.91 -15.66 6.73
N ILE A 230 -20.36 -16.40 7.74
CA ILE A 230 -19.96 -16.19 9.14
C ILE A 230 -18.43 -16.26 9.33
N GLY A 231 -17.72 -17.04 8.49
CA GLY A 231 -16.25 -17.13 8.49
C GLY A 231 -15.54 -15.88 7.95
N SER A 232 -16.26 -15.00 7.24
CA SER A 232 -15.72 -13.72 6.75
C SER A 232 -15.64 -12.62 7.80
N ALA A 233 -16.01 -12.90 9.05
CA ALA A 233 -15.94 -11.94 10.15
C ALA A 233 -14.49 -11.43 10.33
N GLY A 234 -14.26 -10.15 9.97
CA GLY A 234 -12.95 -9.49 10.03
C GLY A 234 -12.27 -9.24 8.69
N PHE A 235 -12.83 -9.71 7.57
CA PHE A 235 -12.39 -9.35 6.23
C PHE A 235 -13.02 -8.01 5.81
N ARG A 236 -12.21 -7.05 5.38
CA ARG A 236 -12.67 -5.72 4.93
C ARG A 236 -12.28 -5.53 3.48
N SER A 237 -13.22 -5.18 2.61
CA SER A 237 -12.94 -5.00 1.19
C SER A 237 -13.01 -3.54 0.76
N ARG A 238 -12.33 -3.24 -0.34
CA ARG A 238 -12.47 -2.00 -1.11
C ARG A 238 -12.64 -2.38 -2.59
N GLY A 239 -13.76 -2.01 -3.17
CA GLY A 239 -14.03 -2.17 -4.59
C GLY A 239 -13.17 -1.23 -5.43
N GLY A 240 -12.86 -1.68 -6.65
CA GLY A 240 -12.42 -0.78 -7.70
C GLY A 240 -13.51 0.22 -8.02
N SER A 241 -13.14 1.46 -8.38
CA SER A 241 -14.08 2.47 -8.85
C SER A 241 -15.01 1.87 -9.91
N GLY A 242 -16.27 1.63 -9.54
CA GLY A 242 -17.31 1.27 -10.50
C GLY A 242 -17.36 2.34 -11.56
N GLY A 243 -17.02 1.97 -12.80
CA GLY A 243 -17.23 2.83 -13.95
C GLY A 243 -18.73 3.15 -14.03
N LYS A 244 -19.02 4.43 -14.27
CA LYS A 244 -20.24 4.76 -15.02
C LYS A 244 -20.05 4.30 -16.45
#